data_AF-A0A7W9W9C3-F1
#
_entry.id   AF-A0A7W9W9C3-F1
#
_cell.length_a   1.000
_cell.length_b   1.000
_cell.length_c   1.000
_cell.angle_alpha   90.00
_cell.angle_beta   90.00
_cell.angle_gamma   90.00
#
_symmetry.space_group_name_H-M   'P 1'
#
loop_
_entity.id
_entity.type
_entity.pdbx_description
1 polymer ?
#
loop_
_entity_poly.entity_id
_entity_poly.type
_entity_poly.pdbx_seq_one_letter_code
_entity_poly.pdbx_strand_id
1 'polypeptide(L)'
;MNLRSPRFFALLAGAALATAALNPLTSNLARTQLGMVFGGSQKVVQNLYSLGLKQEDMPLSWALPAPEPQHTEEAYARTLAAHPDDTELQIAGVLQDTDRTKLLPRLRARAQTSNRPEWHIAALRCACRGELFPRNRAQEQELLSAEPLRGAQDRPIDSAAFERALTDAQRGAALDPSNAFFPAMEALTLYGLKRDSKAQAALHRAALCPRFDDGVRTEMQGTLRLREAALGPQLALTETAVAAATLFPHYASLRALARLATVQAMQKEQAGDIKNGLALRRSVMLLGERVGQQSNNHIGALVGTAMVAVAYGRPGGAPAVASPSAAQAHLQGPPGCLDCTEDLPSAEEQATRKAQAEAVATERLRQWKAFATKNGAKDLVETIVQNRARKETLTATYEKTTDQSLYGVSRVMIQNFRHLTALNLLLSFALVVLLGGIGKLLLRRWPAGEAAHPAVGWGLGLVFCPLLLPVALWKLRKAEGSWGRRLGLLSATWLLPYLAIALLVRAEAGAIAPWLAMVGLMQGLAGGTSAPEMEGAVLLWTSLVGVTLALPLLWLVGLALVSWRRRVPATYGVARGTAQTALPVAAALCVAYALLVPSVAQQERQLKRELAELTASETAYQARLAAQSQR
;
A
#
# COMPACT_ATOMS: atom_id res chain seq x y z
N MET A 1 49.00 5.11 19.24
CA MET A 1 47.62 4.86 19.74
C MET A 1 47.44 3.36 19.90
N ASN A 2 47.04 2.85 21.06
CA ASN A 2 46.90 1.39 21.26
C ASN A 2 45.58 0.92 20.61
N LEU A 3 45.66 0.20 19.49
CA LEU A 3 44.51 -0.32 18.72
C LEU A 3 43.64 -1.29 19.51
N ARG A 4 44.12 -1.80 20.65
CA ARG A 4 43.34 -2.65 21.56
C ARG A 4 42.66 -1.87 22.68
N SER A 5 42.85 -0.55 22.75
CA SER A 5 42.26 0.25 23.81
C SER A 5 40.75 0.46 23.57
N PRO A 6 39.90 0.38 24.61
CA PRO A 6 38.47 0.63 24.47
C PRO A 6 38.16 2.04 23.96
N ARG A 7 39.05 3.02 24.23
CA ARG A 7 38.94 4.38 23.69
C ARG A 7 39.00 4.41 22.16
N PHE A 8 39.82 3.56 21.53
CA PHE A 8 39.91 3.48 20.07
C PHE A 8 38.58 3.03 19.45
N PHE A 9 37.97 1.97 19.99
CA PHE A 9 36.69 1.45 19.48
C PHE A 9 35.52 2.41 19.73
N ALA A 10 35.49 3.10 20.87
CA ALA A 10 34.49 4.13 21.13
C ALA A 10 34.60 5.31 20.15
N LEU A 11 35.81 5.78 19.87
CA LEU A 11 36.06 6.83 18.87
C LEU A 11 35.67 6.37 17.46
N LEU A 12 35.99 5.13 17.10
CA LEU A 12 35.63 4.55 15.80
C LEU A 12 34.11 4.45 15.62
N ALA A 13 33.39 3.95 16.63
CA ALA A 13 31.94 3.87 16.62
C ALA A 13 31.30 5.26 16.52
N GLY A 14 31.78 6.22 17.33
CA GLY A 14 31.33 7.61 17.31
C GLY A 14 31.58 8.28 15.96
N ALA A 15 32.76 8.11 15.37
CA ALA A 15 33.09 8.64 14.05
C ALA A 15 32.23 8.01 12.95
N ALA A 16 31.96 6.70 13.00
CA ALA A 16 31.10 6.01 12.04
C ALA A 16 29.65 6.53 12.11
N LEU A 17 29.09 6.66 13.32
CA LEU A 17 27.74 7.21 13.51
C LEU A 17 27.65 8.69 13.14
N ALA A 18 28.66 9.50 13.50
CA ALA A 18 28.72 10.90 13.10
C ALA A 18 28.81 11.05 11.58
N THR A 19 29.60 10.20 10.91
CA THR A 19 29.70 10.19 9.44
C THR A 19 28.35 9.83 8.81
N ALA A 20 27.63 8.83 9.32
CA ALA A 20 26.31 8.46 8.83
C ALA A 20 25.25 9.55 9.06
N ALA A 21 25.31 10.24 10.21
CA ALA A 21 24.36 11.28 10.60
C ALA A 21 24.62 12.63 9.92
N LEU A 22 25.88 12.99 9.69
CA LEU A 22 26.29 14.27 9.10
C LEU A 22 26.37 14.22 7.57
N ASN A 23 26.47 13.04 6.97
CA ASN A 23 26.49 12.93 5.53
C ASN A 23 25.13 13.37 4.95
N PRO A 24 25.08 14.41 4.11
CA PRO A 24 23.84 14.98 3.61
C PRO A 24 23.00 13.98 2.80
N LEU A 25 23.66 12.99 2.17
CA LEU A 25 22.99 11.96 1.38
C LEU A 25 22.21 10.98 2.27
N THR A 26 22.64 10.79 3.50
CA THR A 26 22.15 9.74 4.40
C THR A 26 21.51 10.29 5.66
N SER A 27 21.71 11.57 5.97
CA SER A 27 21.35 12.17 7.25
C SER A 27 19.86 12.08 7.55
N ASN A 28 18.97 12.16 6.55
CA ASN A 28 17.53 12.03 6.78
C ASN A 28 17.12 10.58 7.04
N LEU A 29 17.64 9.64 6.26
CA LEU A 29 17.41 8.21 6.47
C LEU A 29 17.97 7.76 7.83
N ALA A 30 19.21 8.13 8.14
CA ALA A 30 19.88 7.85 9.39
C ALA A 30 19.14 8.53 10.56
N ARG A 31 18.72 9.79 10.45
CA ARG A 31 17.90 10.45 11.48
C ARG A 31 16.55 9.77 11.68
N THR A 32 15.91 9.30 10.61
CA THR A 32 14.64 8.57 10.69
C THR A 32 14.82 7.20 11.33
N GLN A 33 15.88 6.46 10.96
CA GLN A 33 16.19 5.13 11.52
C GLN A 33 16.69 5.20 12.97
N LEU A 34 17.61 6.11 13.27
CA LEU A 34 18.06 6.37 14.63
C LEU A 34 16.92 6.92 15.49
N GLY A 35 16.05 7.75 14.91
CA GLY A 35 14.78 8.13 15.51
C GLY A 35 13.95 6.91 15.88
N MET A 36 13.64 6.02 14.92
CA MET A 36 12.90 4.77 15.17
C MET A 36 13.49 3.93 16.30
N VAL A 37 14.81 3.82 16.34
CA VAL A 37 15.54 3.00 17.30
C VAL A 37 15.56 3.60 18.71
N PHE A 38 15.84 4.90 18.84
CA PHE A 38 16.07 5.56 20.12
C PHE A 38 14.78 6.16 20.71
N GLY A 39 13.61 5.68 20.27
CA GLY A 39 12.30 6.12 20.79
C GLY A 39 11.73 7.39 20.11
N GLY A 40 12.40 7.91 19.08
CA GLY A 40 11.87 8.90 18.13
C GLY A 40 11.13 8.28 16.94
N SER A 41 10.44 7.15 17.11
CA SER A 41 9.68 6.43 16.07
C SER A 41 8.44 7.17 15.55
N GLN A 42 8.22 8.38 16.07
CA GLN A 42 7.11 9.27 15.79
C GLN A 42 6.79 9.40 14.29
N LYS A 43 7.77 9.59 13.41
CA LYS A 43 7.52 9.80 11.96
C LYS A 43 7.04 8.57 11.19
N VAL A 44 7.46 7.36 11.57
CA VAL A 44 7.03 6.13 10.86
C VAL A 44 5.65 5.69 11.32
N VAL A 45 5.38 5.82 12.62
CA VAL A 45 4.05 5.64 13.19
C VAL A 45 3.06 6.69 12.61
N GLN A 46 3.47 7.94 12.46
CA GLN A 46 2.71 9.02 11.81
C GLN A 46 2.43 8.72 10.32
N ASN A 47 3.40 8.15 9.59
CA ASN A 47 3.17 7.72 8.21
C ASN A 47 2.16 6.56 8.11
N LEU A 48 2.17 5.63 9.07
CA LEU A 48 1.16 4.56 9.15
C LEU A 48 -0.22 5.08 9.57
N TYR A 49 -0.31 6.04 10.50
CA TYR A 49 -1.57 6.70 10.85
C TYR A 49 -2.16 7.51 9.70
N SER A 50 -1.31 8.16 8.88
CA SER A 50 -1.77 8.89 7.68
C SER A 50 -2.38 8.00 6.59
N LEU A 51 -2.25 6.67 6.70
CA LEU A 51 -2.93 5.68 5.85
C LEU A 51 -4.31 5.28 6.37
N GLY A 52 -4.79 5.88 7.47
CA GLY A 52 -6.15 5.67 7.99
C GLY A 52 -6.32 4.49 8.95
N LEU A 53 -5.23 3.90 9.46
CA LEU A 53 -5.26 2.92 10.54
C LEU A 53 -5.64 3.62 11.86
N LYS A 54 -6.66 3.12 12.58
CA LYS A 54 -7.05 3.70 13.86
C LYS A 54 -6.14 3.21 14.99
N GLN A 55 -5.95 4.06 16.00
CA GLN A 55 -5.19 3.76 17.22
C GLN A 55 -5.83 2.65 18.09
N GLU A 56 -7.11 2.34 17.87
CA GLU A 56 -7.84 1.30 18.61
C GLU A 56 -7.55 -0.10 18.06
N ASP A 57 -7.13 -0.18 16.79
CA ASP A 57 -7.11 -1.45 16.07
C ASP A 57 -5.80 -2.23 16.25
N MET A 58 -4.66 -1.61 16.57
CA MET A 58 -3.41 -2.36 16.74
C MET A 58 -3.13 -2.81 18.23
N PRO A 59 -2.18 -3.72 18.49
CA PRO A 59 -2.05 -4.41 19.79
C PRO A 59 -1.21 -3.70 20.88
N LEU A 60 -1.77 -2.83 21.75
CA LEU A 60 -1.18 -1.96 22.83
C LEU A 60 0.34 -1.64 22.93
N SER A 61 1.23 -2.60 22.69
CA SER A 61 2.70 -2.54 22.63
C SER A 61 3.32 -1.58 21.57
N TRP A 62 2.51 -1.01 20.69
CA TRP A 62 2.87 -0.08 19.60
C TRP A 62 2.50 1.37 19.95
N ALA A 63 1.89 1.60 21.12
CA ALA A 63 1.58 2.93 21.61
C ALA A 63 2.84 3.63 22.15
N LEU A 64 3.82 3.87 21.26
CA LEU A 64 4.70 5.01 21.44
C LEU A 64 3.87 6.26 21.16
N PRO A 65 4.04 7.36 21.92
CA PRO A 65 3.32 8.59 21.65
C PRO A 65 3.70 9.02 20.24
N ALA A 66 2.74 8.94 19.31
CA ALA A 66 2.80 9.64 18.04
C ALA A 66 3.30 11.08 18.32
N PRO A 67 3.96 11.77 17.36
CA PRO A 67 4.09 13.21 17.52
C PRO A 67 2.67 13.68 17.78
N GLU A 68 2.46 14.40 18.88
CA GLU A 68 1.14 14.82 19.31
C GLU A 68 0.44 15.31 18.05
N PRO A 69 -0.72 14.75 17.64
CA PRO A 69 -1.35 15.02 16.34
C PRO A 69 -1.36 16.52 16.02
N GLN A 70 -1.48 17.33 17.07
CA GLN A 70 -1.26 18.76 17.15
C GLN A 70 -0.02 19.26 16.39
N HIS A 71 1.19 18.70 16.57
CA HIS A 71 2.40 19.17 15.86
C HIS A 71 2.35 18.95 14.34
N THR A 72 1.68 17.88 13.88
CA THR A 72 1.53 17.62 12.45
C THR A 72 0.53 18.59 11.85
N GLU A 73 -0.61 18.74 12.53
CA GLU A 73 -1.68 19.65 12.14
C GLU A 73 -1.19 21.11 12.17
N GLU A 74 -0.38 21.50 13.16
CA GLU A 74 0.28 22.80 13.26
C GLU A 74 1.29 23.02 12.13
N ALA A 75 2.07 21.99 11.77
CA ALA A 75 3.00 22.09 10.64
C ALA A 75 2.25 22.27 9.33
N TYR A 76 1.20 21.49 9.07
CA TYR A 76 0.33 21.68 7.91
C TYR A 76 -0.35 23.04 7.92
N ALA A 77 -0.94 23.45 9.04
CA ALA A 77 -1.60 24.75 9.17
C ALA A 77 -0.63 25.91 8.88
N ARG A 78 0.60 25.87 9.41
CA ARG A 78 1.65 26.86 9.11
C ARG A 78 2.01 26.89 7.63
N THR A 79 2.22 25.72 7.02
CA THR A 79 2.53 25.63 5.58
C THR A 79 1.38 26.17 4.73
N LEU A 80 0.13 25.81 5.04
CA LEU A 80 -1.05 26.30 4.33
C LEU A 80 -1.23 27.82 4.50
N ALA A 81 -0.96 28.36 5.69
CA ALA A 81 -0.99 29.80 5.94
C ALA A 81 0.11 30.56 5.17
N ALA A 82 1.28 29.92 4.97
CA ALA A 82 2.37 30.48 4.18
C ALA A 82 2.11 30.45 2.65
N HIS A 83 1.17 29.61 2.19
CA HIS A 83 0.86 29.41 0.78
C HIS A 83 -0.65 29.56 0.49
N PRO A 84 -1.27 30.72 0.80
CA PRO A 84 -2.72 30.90 0.66
C PRO A 84 -3.22 30.78 -0.79
N ASP A 85 -2.37 31.12 -1.76
CA ASP A 85 -2.71 31.14 -3.20
C ASP A 85 -2.41 29.81 -3.92
N ASP A 86 -1.69 28.88 -3.26
CA ASP A 86 -1.36 27.58 -3.85
C ASP A 86 -2.54 26.62 -3.73
N THR A 87 -3.39 26.62 -4.76
CA THR A 87 -4.63 25.83 -4.79
C THR A 87 -4.38 24.34 -4.56
N GLU A 88 -3.28 23.77 -5.03
CA GLU A 88 -2.97 22.34 -4.85
C GLU A 88 -2.68 22.02 -3.39
N LEU A 89 -1.85 22.87 -2.73
CA LEU A 89 -1.56 22.74 -1.31
C LEU A 89 -2.84 22.94 -0.48
N GLN A 90 -3.66 23.92 -0.82
CA GLN A 90 -4.92 24.18 -0.09
C GLN A 90 -5.91 23.01 -0.21
N ILE A 91 -6.06 22.42 -1.40
CA ILE A 91 -6.89 21.21 -1.59
C ILE A 91 -6.33 20.05 -0.75
N ALA A 92 -5.02 19.80 -0.84
CA ALA A 92 -4.37 18.76 -0.06
C ALA A 92 -4.55 18.97 1.45
N GLY A 93 -4.46 20.21 1.91
CA GLY A 93 -4.69 20.59 3.30
C GLY A 93 -6.07 20.22 3.79
N VAL A 94 -7.10 20.47 2.98
CA VAL A 94 -8.47 20.03 3.31
C VAL A 94 -8.57 18.51 3.31
N LEU A 95 -7.94 17.82 2.36
CA LEU A 95 -7.98 16.35 2.26
C LEU A 95 -7.22 15.60 3.37
N GLN A 96 -6.31 16.27 4.09
CA GLN A 96 -5.64 15.71 5.26
C GLN A 96 -6.51 15.74 6.53
N ASP A 97 -7.69 16.34 6.50
CA ASP A 97 -8.61 16.36 7.64
C ASP A 97 -9.05 14.94 8.01
N THR A 98 -8.85 14.57 9.27
CA THR A 98 -9.20 13.26 9.81
C THR A 98 -10.72 13.10 9.93
N ASP A 99 -11.45 14.21 10.08
CA ASP A 99 -12.90 14.21 10.14
C ASP A 99 -13.51 14.16 8.74
N ARG A 100 -13.75 12.93 8.26
CA ARG A 100 -14.36 12.67 6.96
C ARG A 100 -15.72 13.36 6.77
N THR A 101 -16.44 13.67 7.84
CA THR A 101 -17.74 14.34 7.76
C THR A 101 -17.61 15.82 7.40
N LYS A 102 -16.46 16.44 7.68
CA LYS A 102 -16.17 17.85 7.40
C LYS A 102 -15.50 18.09 6.06
N LEU A 103 -14.88 17.06 5.47
CA LEU A 103 -14.16 17.15 4.19
C LEU A 103 -14.99 17.81 3.08
N LEU A 104 -16.15 17.21 2.76
CA LEU A 104 -16.97 17.65 1.65
C LEU A 104 -17.59 19.06 1.88
N PRO A 105 -18.15 19.38 3.06
CA PRO A 105 -18.58 20.75 3.36
C PRO A 105 -17.45 21.79 3.19
N ARG A 106 -16.22 21.50 3.65
CA ARG A 106 -15.07 22.41 3.52
C ARG A 106 -14.67 22.60 2.06
N LEU A 107 -14.59 21.53 1.28
CA LEU A 107 -14.30 21.59 -0.16
C LEU A 107 -15.36 22.42 -0.90
N ARG A 108 -16.65 22.19 -0.63
CA ARG A 108 -17.75 22.97 -1.24
C ARG A 108 -17.71 24.44 -0.85
N ALA A 109 -17.47 24.75 0.43
CA ALA A 109 -17.35 26.14 0.88
C ALA A 109 -16.22 26.87 0.13
N ARG A 110 -15.06 26.23 -0.01
CA ARG A 110 -13.94 26.78 -0.80
C ARG A 110 -14.28 26.91 -2.28
N ALA A 111 -14.90 25.90 -2.88
CA ALA A 111 -15.33 25.92 -4.27
C ALA A 111 -16.31 27.08 -4.56
N GLN A 112 -17.25 27.36 -3.65
CA GLN A 112 -18.21 28.45 -3.81
C GLN A 112 -17.57 29.84 -3.79
N THR A 113 -16.48 30.00 -3.04
CA THR A 113 -15.74 31.27 -2.93
C THR A 113 -14.61 31.42 -3.96
N SER A 114 -14.26 30.34 -4.66
CA SER A 114 -13.11 30.28 -5.53
C SER A 114 -13.52 30.16 -7.00
N ASN A 115 -12.92 30.97 -7.88
CA ASN A 115 -13.11 30.85 -9.34
C ASN A 115 -12.17 29.81 -9.97
N ARG A 116 -11.84 28.75 -9.22
CA ARG A 116 -10.89 27.71 -9.61
C ARG A 116 -11.62 26.37 -9.76
N PRO A 117 -11.67 25.76 -10.96
CA PRO A 117 -12.40 24.51 -11.20
C PRO A 117 -11.89 23.34 -10.35
N GLU A 118 -10.63 23.35 -9.91
CA GLU A 118 -9.98 22.30 -9.12
C GLU A 118 -10.71 22.03 -7.80
N TRP A 119 -11.28 23.05 -7.16
CA TRP A 119 -12.08 22.87 -5.94
C TRP A 119 -13.39 22.12 -6.20
N HIS A 120 -14.04 22.39 -7.34
CA HIS A 120 -15.25 21.67 -7.73
C HIS A 120 -14.93 20.20 -8.09
N ILE A 121 -13.77 19.94 -8.71
CA ILE A 121 -13.31 18.58 -8.98
C ILE A 121 -13.11 17.80 -7.67
N ALA A 122 -12.36 18.37 -6.71
CA ALA A 122 -12.12 17.75 -5.42
C ALA A 122 -13.42 17.49 -4.64
N ALA A 123 -14.35 18.46 -4.64
CA ALA A 123 -15.67 18.29 -4.01
C ALA A 123 -16.47 17.14 -4.65
N LEU A 124 -16.54 17.07 -5.98
CA LEU A 124 -17.27 16.02 -6.69
C LEU A 124 -16.65 14.62 -6.45
N ARG A 125 -15.32 14.52 -6.45
CA ARG A 125 -14.63 13.26 -6.12
C ARG A 125 -14.84 12.82 -4.69
N CYS A 126 -14.80 13.76 -3.74
CA CYS A 126 -15.12 13.48 -2.35
C CYS A 126 -16.58 13.01 -2.20
N ALA A 127 -17.51 13.64 -2.91
CA ALA A 127 -18.93 13.25 -2.91
C ALA A 127 -19.15 11.83 -3.45
N CYS A 128 -18.35 11.37 -4.43
CA CYS A 128 -18.40 9.98 -4.91
C CYS A 128 -18.00 8.93 -3.86
N ARG A 129 -17.39 9.29 -2.72
CA ARG A 129 -17.04 8.34 -1.64
C ARG A 129 -18.25 7.82 -0.87
N GLY A 130 -19.42 8.45 -0.98
CA GLY A 130 -20.61 8.01 -0.27
C GLY A 130 -21.92 8.70 -0.65
N GLU A 131 -21.87 9.97 -1.07
CA GLU A 131 -23.07 10.72 -1.50
C GLU A 131 -23.51 10.33 -2.93
N LEU A 132 -22.57 10.19 -3.86
CA LEU A 132 -22.84 10.06 -5.31
C LEU A 132 -22.61 8.66 -5.85
N PHE A 133 -23.22 7.68 -5.19
CA PHE A 133 -23.35 6.36 -5.76
C PHE A 133 -24.79 6.21 -6.22
N PRO A 134 -25.09 6.27 -7.54
CA PRO A 134 -26.40 5.90 -8.04
C PRO A 134 -26.55 4.40 -7.78
N ARG A 135 -27.06 4.07 -6.59
CA ARG A 135 -27.34 2.69 -6.21
C ARG A 135 -28.56 2.26 -7.00
N ASN A 136 -28.34 1.23 -7.80
CA ASN A 136 -29.28 0.24 -8.28
C ASN A 136 -30.71 0.77 -8.43
N ARG A 137 -31.07 1.37 -9.57
CA ARG A 137 -32.45 1.17 -9.98
C ARG A 137 -32.56 -0.32 -10.29
N ALA A 138 -33.33 -1.06 -9.51
CA ALA A 138 -33.42 -2.52 -9.61
C ALA A 138 -33.56 -3.00 -11.07
N GLN A 139 -34.37 -2.29 -11.86
CA GLN A 139 -34.59 -2.53 -13.28
C GLN A 139 -33.32 -2.44 -14.15
N GLU A 140 -32.40 -1.52 -13.85
CA GLU A 140 -31.19 -1.33 -14.63
C GLU A 140 -30.14 -2.41 -14.34
N GLN A 141 -30.18 -2.97 -13.14
CA GLN A 141 -29.30 -4.07 -12.79
C GLN A 141 -29.79 -5.39 -13.37
N GLU A 142 -31.10 -5.64 -13.32
CA GLU A 142 -31.73 -6.79 -13.98
C GLU A 142 -31.47 -6.82 -15.50
N LEU A 143 -31.42 -5.63 -16.13
CA LEU A 143 -31.09 -5.53 -17.55
C LEU A 143 -29.60 -5.69 -17.86
N LEU A 144 -28.71 -5.80 -16.86
CA LEU A 144 -27.28 -5.98 -17.07
C LEU A 144 -26.76 -7.32 -16.57
N SER A 145 -27.31 -7.84 -15.49
CA SER A 145 -26.99 -9.18 -14.98
C SER A 145 -27.95 -10.23 -15.56
N ALA A 146 -27.46 -11.45 -15.74
CA ALA A 146 -28.31 -12.59 -16.03
C ALA A 146 -29.11 -13.05 -14.79
N GLU A 147 -28.66 -12.63 -13.60
CA GLU A 147 -29.22 -13.03 -12.31
C GLU A 147 -29.76 -11.80 -11.55
N PRO A 148 -30.93 -11.92 -10.90
CA PRO A 148 -31.43 -10.89 -10.00
C PRO A 148 -30.50 -10.81 -8.78
N LEU A 149 -29.97 -9.63 -8.49
CA LEU A 149 -29.11 -9.43 -7.33
C LEU A 149 -29.92 -9.55 -6.05
N ARG A 150 -29.80 -10.70 -5.39
CA ARG A 150 -30.33 -10.91 -4.04
C ARG A 150 -29.69 -9.88 -3.10
N GLY A 151 -30.52 -9.03 -2.48
CA GLY A 151 -30.07 -8.08 -1.46
C GLY A 151 -29.75 -6.66 -1.95
N ALA A 152 -29.98 -6.33 -3.22
CA ALA A 152 -29.98 -4.93 -3.66
C ALA A 152 -31.22 -4.19 -3.12
N GLN A 153 -31.23 -3.84 -1.83
CA GLN A 153 -32.27 -2.97 -1.29
C GLN A 153 -32.12 -1.57 -1.90
N ASP A 154 -33.23 -1.01 -2.38
CA ASP A 154 -33.36 0.41 -2.74
C ASP A 154 -33.06 1.25 -1.48
N ARG A 155 -31.81 1.69 -1.33
CA ARG A 155 -31.49 2.71 -0.33
C ARG A 155 -32.09 4.02 -0.80
N PRO A 156 -32.81 4.77 0.06
CA PRO A 156 -33.35 6.07 -0.32
C PRO A 156 -32.20 6.97 -0.79
N ILE A 157 -32.39 7.57 -1.96
CA ILE A 157 -31.43 8.51 -2.54
C ILE A 157 -31.55 9.82 -1.76
N ASP A 158 -30.42 10.30 -1.21
CA ASP A 158 -30.34 11.66 -0.67
C ASP A 158 -30.38 12.67 -1.83
N SER A 159 -31.59 13.06 -2.20
CA SER A 159 -31.81 13.99 -3.32
C SER A 159 -31.13 15.35 -3.07
N ALA A 160 -31.00 15.78 -1.82
CA ALA A 160 -30.32 17.03 -1.49
C ALA A 160 -28.81 16.93 -1.76
N ALA A 161 -28.17 15.79 -1.46
CA ALA A 161 -26.78 15.55 -1.82
C ALA A 161 -26.55 15.57 -3.34
N PHE A 162 -27.46 14.96 -4.10
CA PHE A 162 -27.41 14.97 -5.55
C PHE A 162 -27.60 16.37 -6.16
N GLU A 163 -28.50 17.20 -5.61
CA GLU A 163 -28.68 18.60 -6.08
C GLU A 163 -27.46 19.48 -5.76
N ARG A 164 -26.82 19.28 -4.60
CA ARG A 164 -25.56 19.97 -4.27
C ARG A 164 -24.47 19.60 -5.27
N ALA A 165 -24.30 18.31 -5.55
CA ALA A 165 -23.33 17.84 -6.54
C ALA A 165 -23.67 18.28 -7.97
N LEU A 166 -24.95 18.35 -8.34
CA LEU A 166 -25.37 18.90 -9.63
C LEU A 166 -24.94 20.36 -9.75
N THR A 167 -25.14 21.15 -8.70
CA THR A 167 -24.69 22.55 -8.63
C THR A 167 -23.17 22.65 -8.76
N ASP A 168 -22.41 21.80 -8.05
CA ASP A 168 -20.95 21.75 -8.14
C ASP A 168 -20.47 21.41 -9.56
N ALA A 169 -21.11 20.43 -10.22
CA ALA A 169 -20.80 20.04 -11.59
C ALA A 169 -21.10 21.16 -12.60
N GLN A 170 -22.24 21.83 -12.47
CA GLN A 170 -22.61 22.93 -13.37
C GLN A 170 -21.69 24.15 -13.21
N ARG A 171 -21.33 24.51 -11.98
CA ARG A 171 -20.37 25.60 -11.73
C ARG A 171 -18.98 25.26 -12.25
N GLY A 172 -18.51 24.04 -12.00
CA GLY A 172 -17.24 23.56 -12.54
C GLY A 172 -17.21 23.57 -14.08
N ALA A 173 -18.30 23.13 -14.72
CA ALA A 173 -18.43 23.19 -16.18
C ALA A 173 -18.43 24.62 -16.73
N ALA A 174 -18.98 25.59 -15.99
CA ALA A 174 -18.92 27.00 -16.38
C ALA A 174 -17.49 27.58 -16.29
N LEU A 175 -16.72 27.15 -15.28
CA LEU A 175 -15.32 27.57 -15.09
C LEU A 175 -14.35 26.89 -16.07
N ASP A 176 -14.64 25.65 -16.48
CA ASP A 176 -13.80 24.86 -17.38
C ASP A 176 -14.68 24.07 -18.37
N PRO A 177 -15.24 24.75 -19.39
CA PRO A 177 -16.18 24.15 -20.34
C PRO A 177 -15.55 23.09 -21.24
N SER A 178 -14.21 23.05 -21.29
CA SER A 178 -13.45 22.10 -22.10
C SER A 178 -13.33 20.70 -21.47
N ASN A 179 -13.62 20.58 -20.17
CA ASN A 179 -13.36 19.38 -19.40
C ASN A 179 -14.61 18.50 -19.24
N ALA A 180 -14.54 17.31 -19.81
CA ALA A 180 -15.57 16.28 -19.81
C ALA A 180 -15.93 15.76 -18.41
N PHE A 181 -15.07 15.93 -17.41
CA PHE A 181 -15.33 15.47 -16.05
C PHE A 181 -16.61 16.09 -15.46
N PHE A 182 -16.81 17.40 -15.62
CA PHE A 182 -17.97 18.10 -15.08
C PHE A 182 -19.30 17.65 -15.68
N PRO A 183 -19.52 17.69 -17.02
CA PRO A 183 -20.76 17.20 -17.61
C PRO A 183 -20.97 15.69 -17.41
N ALA A 184 -19.91 14.90 -17.20
CA ALA A 184 -20.05 13.50 -16.80
C ALA A 184 -20.61 13.37 -15.37
N MET A 185 -20.12 14.16 -14.41
CA MET A 185 -20.69 14.23 -13.05
C MET A 185 -22.11 14.82 -13.04
N GLU A 186 -22.40 15.78 -13.93
CA GLU A 186 -23.74 16.31 -14.16
C GLU A 186 -24.69 15.21 -14.64
N ALA A 187 -24.28 14.40 -15.63
CA ALA A 187 -25.06 13.27 -16.10
C ALA A 187 -25.32 12.24 -15.00
N LEU A 188 -24.28 11.89 -14.23
CA LEU A 188 -24.37 10.98 -13.08
C LEU A 188 -25.40 11.47 -12.06
N THR A 189 -25.33 12.75 -11.69
CA THR A 189 -26.23 13.34 -10.70
C THR A 189 -27.67 13.43 -11.21
N LEU A 190 -27.86 13.82 -12.47
CA LEU A 190 -29.18 13.86 -13.11
C LEU A 190 -29.82 12.47 -13.20
N TYR A 191 -29.05 11.41 -13.47
CA TYR A 191 -29.57 10.04 -13.38
C TYR A 191 -29.98 9.68 -11.95
N GLY A 192 -29.18 10.03 -10.94
CA GLY A 192 -29.58 9.82 -9.54
C GLY A 192 -30.87 10.54 -9.16
N LEU A 193 -31.09 11.74 -9.70
CA LEU A 193 -32.32 12.53 -9.53
C LEU A 193 -33.49 12.09 -10.42
N LYS A 194 -33.35 10.99 -11.19
CA LYS A 194 -34.37 10.51 -12.14
C LYS A 194 -34.74 11.53 -13.23
N ARG A 195 -33.79 12.36 -13.64
CA ARG A 195 -33.93 13.37 -14.72
C ARG A 195 -33.25 12.91 -16.00
N ASP A 196 -33.65 11.74 -16.50
CA ASP A 196 -32.89 10.96 -17.49
C ASP A 196 -32.68 11.67 -18.82
N SER A 197 -33.67 12.43 -19.30
CA SER A 197 -33.53 13.21 -20.55
C SER A 197 -32.42 14.26 -20.44
N LYS A 198 -32.36 14.98 -19.31
CA LYS A 198 -31.29 15.94 -19.03
C LYS A 198 -29.95 15.23 -18.84
N ALA A 199 -29.95 14.06 -18.19
CA ALA A 199 -28.74 13.26 -18.00
C ALA A 199 -28.13 12.81 -19.34
N GLN A 200 -28.95 12.37 -20.28
CA GLN A 200 -28.52 12.00 -21.64
C GLN A 200 -27.92 13.20 -22.38
N ALA A 201 -28.53 14.39 -22.26
CA ALA A 201 -27.97 15.61 -22.84
C ALA A 201 -26.63 15.99 -22.22
N ALA A 202 -26.48 15.89 -20.90
CA ALA A 202 -25.21 16.14 -20.19
C ALA A 202 -24.13 15.14 -20.59
N LEU A 203 -24.47 13.84 -20.69
CA LEU A 203 -23.55 12.81 -21.16
C LEU A 203 -23.08 13.06 -22.59
N HIS A 204 -24.00 13.49 -23.47
CA HIS A 204 -23.64 13.87 -24.83
C HIS A 204 -22.66 15.06 -24.84
N ARG A 205 -22.88 16.09 -24.02
CA ARG A 205 -21.90 17.19 -23.87
C ARG A 205 -20.54 16.69 -23.39
N ALA A 206 -20.51 15.80 -22.39
CA ALA A 206 -19.26 15.20 -21.90
C ALA A 206 -18.51 14.43 -23.00
N ALA A 207 -19.23 13.73 -23.87
CA ALA A 207 -18.68 13.02 -25.02
C ALA A 207 -18.05 13.97 -26.07
N LEU A 208 -18.48 15.23 -26.12
CA LEU A 208 -17.98 16.24 -27.06
C LEU A 208 -16.86 17.12 -26.49
N CYS A 209 -16.69 17.19 -25.16
CA CYS A 209 -15.62 17.96 -24.54
C CYS A 209 -14.24 17.45 -24.98
N PRO A 210 -13.27 18.30 -25.35
CA PRO A 210 -11.97 17.87 -25.89
C PRO A 210 -11.03 17.26 -24.83
N ARG A 211 -11.20 17.62 -23.55
CA ARG A 211 -10.32 17.25 -22.45
C ARG A 211 -11.08 16.45 -21.39
N PHE A 212 -10.40 15.59 -20.64
CA PHE A 212 -10.87 14.96 -19.42
C PHE A 212 -9.76 15.09 -18.37
N ASP A 213 -10.09 15.78 -17.27
CA ASP A 213 -9.21 15.96 -16.13
C ASP A 213 -10.04 15.83 -14.85
N ASP A 214 -9.72 14.81 -14.07
CA ASP A 214 -10.37 14.48 -12.81
C ASP A 214 -9.59 14.98 -11.59
N GLY A 215 -8.55 15.79 -11.79
CA GLY A 215 -7.77 16.41 -10.71
C GLY A 215 -7.01 15.43 -9.82
N VAL A 216 -6.95 14.14 -10.16
CA VAL A 216 -6.18 13.13 -9.40
C VAL A 216 -4.73 13.55 -9.23
N ARG A 217 -4.13 14.01 -10.34
CA ARG A 217 -2.73 14.43 -10.34
C ARG A 217 -2.51 15.59 -9.38
N THR A 218 -3.39 16.59 -9.42
CA THR A 218 -3.36 17.77 -8.55
C THR A 218 -3.50 17.39 -7.07
N GLU A 219 -4.42 16.49 -6.71
CA GLU A 219 -4.54 16.01 -5.32
C GLU A 219 -3.28 15.26 -4.86
N MET A 220 -2.76 14.36 -5.69
CA MET A 220 -1.57 13.58 -5.36
C MET A 220 -0.35 14.48 -5.19
N GLN A 221 -0.09 15.37 -6.16
CA GLN A 221 1.04 16.31 -6.13
C GLN A 221 0.90 17.29 -4.97
N GLY A 222 -0.29 17.85 -4.76
CA GLY A 222 -0.57 18.73 -3.62
C GLY A 222 -0.30 18.03 -2.29
N THR A 223 -0.70 16.76 -2.14
CA THR A 223 -0.46 15.98 -0.92
C THR A 223 1.02 15.73 -0.67
N LEU A 224 1.78 15.34 -1.71
CA LEU A 224 3.23 15.15 -1.60
C LEU A 224 3.94 16.46 -1.26
N ARG A 225 3.60 17.55 -1.95
CA ARG A 225 4.18 18.89 -1.72
C ARG A 225 3.87 19.41 -0.32
N LEU A 226 2.63 19.22 0.17
CA LEU A 226 2.25 19.63 1.52
C LEU A 226 3.06 18.88 2.57
N ARG A 227 3.22 17.56 2.42
CA ARG A 227 4.03 16.74 3.33
C ARG A 227 5.50 17.15 3.29
N GLU A 228 6.05 17.38 2.11
CA GLU A 228 7.44 17.80 1.96
C GLU A 228 7.68 19.18 2.58
N ALA A 229 6.81 20.16 2.30
CA ALA A 229 6.93 21.51 2.82
C ALA A 229 6.74 21.59 4.35
N ALA A 230 5.83 20.80 4.91
CA ALA A 230 5.55 20.81 6.35
C ALA A 230 6.48 19.93 7.18
N LEU A 231 6.88 18.76 6.66
CA LEU A 231 7.59 17.72 7.43
C LEU A 231 9.02 17.46 6.95
N GLY A 232 9.45 18.14 5.88
CA GLY A 232 10.73 17.96 5.19
C GLY A 232 10.70 16.84 4.14
N PRO A 233 11.85 16.56 3.50
CA PRO A 233 11.96 15.53 2.47
C PRO A 233 11.44 14.17 2.95
N GLN A 234 10.52 13.59 2.19
CA GLN A 234 9.91 12.30 2.50
C GLN A 234 10.70 11.14 1.90
N LEU A 235 10.54 9.95 2.48
CA LEU A 235 11.13 8.75 1.90
C LEU A 235 10.36 8.34 0.65
N ALA A 236 11.04 7.77 -0.35
CA ALA A 236 10.40 7.26 -1.58
C ALA A 236 9.21 6.33 -1.28
N LEU A 237 9.36 5.47 -0.27
CA LEU A 237 8.31 4.56 0.19
C LEU A 237 7.07 5.30 0.69
N THR A 238 7.23 6.45 1.34
CA THR A 238 6.11 7.27 1.82
C THR A 238 5.39 7.92 0.64
N GLU A 239 6.14 8.40 -0.36
CA GLU A 239 5.57 8.96 -1.59
C GLU A 239 4.74 7.90 -2.34
N THR A 240 5.27 6.68 -2.48
CA THR A 240 4.55 5.54 -3.06
C THR A 240 3.31 5.19 -2.26
N ALA A 241 3.39 5.15 -0.93
CA ALA A 241 2.24 4.84 -0.07
C ALA A 241 1.13 5.91 -0.20
N VAL A 242 1.50 7.20 -0.30
CA VAL A 242 0.55 8.30 -0.53
C VAL A 242 -0.11 8.19 -1.91
N ALA A 243 0.68 7.89 -2.94
CA ALA A 243 0.15 7.67 -4.29
C ALA A 243 -0.83 6.48 -4.31
N ALA A 244 -0.49 5.38 -3.64
CA ALA A 244 -1.35 4.20 -3.52
C ALA A 244 -2.61 4.44 -2.68
N ALA A 245 -2.53 5.28 -1.64
CA ALA A 245 -3.66 5.64 -0.78
C ALA A 245 -4.62 6.64 -1.43
N THR A 246 -4.27 7.23 -2.58
CA THR A 246 -5.16 8.14 -3.31
C THR A 246 -6.34 7.35 -3.87
N LEU A 247 -7.48 7.42 -3.19
CA LEU A 247 -8.70 6.71 -3.60
C LEU A 247 -9.29 7.32 -4.90
N PHE A 248 -9.83 6.45 -5.75
CA PHE A 248 -10.49 6.82 -7.02
C PHE A 248 -12.00 6.52 -7.03
N PRO A 249 -12.77 7.04 -6.06
CA PRO A 249 -14.18 6.69 -5.88
C PRO A 249 -15.04 7.06 -7.09
N HIS A 250 -14.70 8.15 -7.80
CA HIS A 250 -15.44 8.65 -8.95
C HIS A 250 -15.41 7.69 -10.14
N TYR A 251 -14.40 6.83 -10.27
CA TYR A 251 -14.36 5.84 -11.35
C TYR A 251 -15.41 4.74 -11.20
N ALA A 252 -15.72 4.32 -9.97
CA ALA A 252 -16.82 3.40 -9.74
C ALA A 252 -18.16 4.04 -10.18
N SER A 253 -18.33 5.33 -9.88
CA SER A 253 -19.49 6.12 -10.31
C SER A 253 -19.54 6.33 -11.83
N LEU A 254 -18.41 6.57 -12.51
CA LEU A 254 -18.37 6.67 -13.98
C LEU A 254 -18.71 5.35 -14.67
N ARG A 255 -18.27 4.21 -14.11
CA ARG A 255 -18.73 2.90 -14.59
C ARG A 255 -20.22 2.69 -14.35
N ALA A 256 -20.76 3.20 -13.24
CA ALA A 256 -22.21 3.20 -13.01
C ALA A 256 -22.93 4.05 -14.06
N LEU A 257 -22.48 5.28 -14.32
CA LEU A 257 -23.01 6.13 -15.38
C LEU A 257 -23.07 5.42 -16.74
N ALA A 258 -21.99 4.74 -17.14
CA ALA A 258 -21.96 3.97 -18.39
C ALA A 258 -23.04 2.88 -18.42
N ARG A 259 -23.21 2.14 -17.30
CA ARG A 259 -24.24 1.11 -17.16
C ARG A 259 -25.65 1.69 -17.30
N LEU A 260 -25.94 2.79 -16.59
CA LEU A 260 -27.23 3.49 -16.63
C LEU A 260 -27.57 3.92 -18.06
N ALA A 261 -26.63 4.58 -18.73
CA ALA A 261 -26.82 5.04 -20.10
C ALA A 261 -26.99 3.89 -21.10
N THR A 262 -26.25 2.78 -20.95
CA THR A 262 -26.42 1.60 -21.80
C THR A 262 -27.80 0.96 -21.62
N VAL A 263 -28.32 0.87 -20.40
CA VAL A 263 -29.67 0.33 -20.17
C VAL A 263 -30.72 1.19 -20.87
N GLN A 264 -30.62 2.51 -20.74
CA GLN A 264 -31.51 3.44 -21.43
C GLN A 264 -31.40 3.31 -22.96
N ALA A 265 -30.19 3.06 -23.48
CA ALA A 265 -29.99 2.80 -24.90
C ALA A 265 -30.67 1.50 -25.35
N MET A 266 -30.54 0.42 -24.56
CA MET A 266 -31.22 -0.86 -24.83
C MET A 266 -32.74 -0.71 -24.84
N GLN A 267 -33.30 0.03 -23.88
CA GLN A 267 -34.75 0.29 -23.81
C GLN A 267 -35.24 1.05 -25.05
N LYS A 268 -34.50 2.07 -25.48
CA LYS A 268 -34.79 2.80 -26.74
C LYS A 268 -34.72 1.88 -27.95
N GLU A 269 -33.72 1.02 -28.02
CA GLU A 269 -33.56 0.07 -29.12
C GLU A 269 -34.70 -0.95 -29.18
N GLN A 270 -35.11 -1.49 -28.03
CA GLN A 270 -36.25 -2.40 -27.90
C GLN A 270 -37.57 -1.74 -28.28
N ALA A 271 -37.72 -0.45 -28.00
CA ALA A 271 -38.87 0.36 -28.41
C ALA A 271 -38.85 0.74 -29.91
N GLY A 272 -37.85 0.32 -30.67
CA GLY A 272 -37.69 0.65 -32.09
C GLY A 272 -36.99 1.98 -32.37
N ASP A 273 -36.67 2.77 -31.34
CA ASP A 273 -35.89 4.01 -31.43
C ASP A 273 -34.38 3.73 -31.48
N ILE A 274 -33.98 2.97 -32.49
CA ILE A 274 -32.60 2.48 -32.67
C ILE A 274 -31.62 3.65 -32.81
N LYS A 275 -32.03 4.74 -33.48
CA LYS A 275 -31.18 5.91 -33.72
C LYS A 275 -30.74 6.55 -32.40
N ASN A 276 -31.68 6.80 -31.48
CA ASN A 276 -31.34 7.43 -30.21
C ASN A 276 -30.61 6.46 -29.27
N GLY A 277 -30.90 5.16 -29.33
CA GLY A 277 -30.13 4.14 -28.60
C GLY A 277 -28.66 4.11 -29.03
N LEU A 278 -28.39 4.07 -30.33
CA LEU A 278 -27.03 4.13 -30.89
C LEU A 278 -26.31 5.44 -30.55
N ALA A 279 -27.00 6.58 -30.61
CA ALA A 279 -26.42 7.88 -30.25
C ALA A 279 -26.00 7.94 -28.77
N LEU A 280 -26.79 7.32 -27.87
CA LEU A 280 -26.47 7.25 -26.45
C LEU A 280 -25.27 6.34 -26.20
N ARG A 281 -25.19 5.17 -26.86
CA ARG A 281 -24.02 4.28 -26.79
C ARG A 281 -22.76 4.95 -27.32
N ARG A 282 -22.85 5.67 -28.45
CA ARG A 282 -21.74 6.47 -28.98
C ARG A 282 -21.23 7.48 -27.94
N SER A 283 -22.14 8.16 -27.24
CA SER A 283 -21.76 9.13 -26.20
C SER A 283 -21.02 8.45 -25.04
N VAL A 284 -21.44 7.26 -24.60
CA VAL A 284 -20.72 6.47 -23.58
C VAL A 284 -19.34 6.04 -24.09
N MET A 285 -19.25 5.57 -25.34
CA MET A 285 -17.98 5.12 -25.93
C MET A 285 -16.98 6.27 -26.02
N LEU A 286 -17.37 7.41 -26.57
CA LEU A 286 -16.52 8.59 -26.70
C LEU A 286 -16.05 9.12 -25.34
N LEU A 287 -16.93 9.16 -24.34
CA LEU A 287 -16.52 9.51 -22.97
C LEU A 287 -15.54 8.47 -22.41
N GLY A 288 -15.82 7.18 -22.58
CA GLY A 288 -14.94 6.08 -22.13
C GLY A 288 -13.57 6.11 -22.79
N GLU A 289 -13.50 6.38 -24.09
CA GLU A 289 -12.24 6.60 -24.81
C GLU A 289 -11.45 7.76 -24.21
N ARG A 290 -12.12 8.89 -23.96
CA ARG A 290 -11.48 10.08 -23.41
C ARG A 290 -10.98 9.88 -21.98
N VAL A 291 -11.80 9.31 -21.11
CA VAL A 291 -11.38 8.87 -19.75
C VAL A 291 -10.18 7.94 -19.87
N GLY A 292 -10.25 7.00 -20.81
CA GLY A 292 -9.18 6.05 -21.04
C GLY A 292 -7.87 6.73 -21.44
N GLN A 293 -7.90 7.63 -22.43
CA GLN A 293 -6.74 8.28 -23.07
C GLN A 293 -6.14 9.42 -22.25
N GLN A 294 -6.96 10.15 -21.51
CA GLN A 294 -6.55 11.41 -20.89
C GLN A 294 -6.48 11.34 -19.37
N SER A 295 -6.93 10.25 -18.75
CA SER A 295 -6.65 9.98 -17.34
C SER A 295 -5.13 9.92 -17.08
N ASN A 296 -4.68 10.65 -16.06
CA ASN A 296 -3.29 10.66 -15.59
C ASN A 296 -2.94 9.46 -14.69
N ASN A 297 -3.75 8.40 -14.70
CA ASN A 297 -3.52 7.18 -13.92
C ASN A 297 -4.04 5.95 -14.65
N HIS A 298 -3.40 4.81 -14.39
CA HIS A 298 -3.73 3.53 -15.02
C HIS A 298 -5.17 3.06 -14.73
N ILE A 299 -5.70 3.34 -13.54
CA ILE A 299 -7.06 2.93 -13.16
C ILE A 299 -8.10 3.63 -14.05
N GLY A 300 -7.93 4.91 -14.37
CA GLY A 300 -8.79 5.60 -15.33
C GLY A 300 -8.69 5.02 -16.73
N ALA A 301 -7.51 4.58 -17.17
CA ALA A 301 -7.33 3.89 -18.43
C ALA A 301 -8.17 2.59 -18.51
N LEU A 302 -8.12 1.77 -17.46
CA LEU A 302 -8.92 0.56 -17.32
C LEU A 302 -10.42 0.87 -17.22
N VAL A 303 -10.79 1.92 -16.51
CA VAL A 303 -12.19 2.34 -16.33
C VAL A 303 -12.78 2.84 -17.64
N GLY A 304 -12.08 3.68 -18.39
CA GLY A 304 -12.50 4.13 -19.71
C GLY A 304 -12.71 2.96 -20.68
N THR A 305 -11.78 2.01 -20.67
CA THR A 305 -11.91 0.74 -21.41
C THR A 305 -13.15 -0.06 -20.98
N ALA A 306 -13.40 -0.15 -19.68
CA ALA A 306 -14.58 -0.82 -19.16
C ALA A 306 -15.89 -0.10 -19.54
N MET A 307 -15.89 1.24 -19.63
CA MET A 307 -17.06 2.01 -20.07
C MET A 307 -17.40 1.71 -21.54
N VAL A 308 -16.40 1.66 -22.43
CA VAL A 308 -16.60 1.24 -23.82
C VAL A 308 -17.13 -0.20 -23.88
N ALA A 309 -16.57 -1.11 -23.06
CA ALA A 309 -17.05 -2.48 -22.95
C ALA A 309 -18.51 -2.60 -22.51
N VAL A 310 -18.94 -1.75 -21.59
CA VAL A 310 -20.34 -1.64 -21.17
C VAL A 310 -21.21 -1.10 -22.31
N ALA A 311 -20.73 -0.11 -23.07
CA ALA A 311 -21.50 0.53 -24.14
C ALA A 311 -21.85 -0.40 -25.31
N TYR A 312 -20.99 -1.38 -25.66
CA TYR A 312 -21.31 -2.35 -26.71
C TYR A 312 -21.95 -3.65 -26.20
N GLY A 313 -22.17 -3.77 -24.90
CA GLY A 313 -22.86 -4.92 -24.33
C GLY A 313 -24.33 -4.99 -24.77
N ARG A 314 -24.82 -6.18 -25.12
CA ARG A 314 -26.24 -6.47 -25.39
C ARG A 314 -26.89 -5.52 -26.43
N PRO A 315 -26.38 -5.43 -27.67
CA PRO A 315 -27.02 -4.63 -28.74
C PRO A 315 -28.49 -5.03 -28.93
N GLY A 316 -29.38 -4.06 -29.17
CA GLY A 316 -30.79 -4.35 -29.45
C GLY A 316 -31.53 -5.00 -28.27
N GLY A 317 -30.98 -4.91 -27.06
CA GLY A 317 -31.51 -5.62 -25.90
C GLY A 317 -31.27 -7.13 -25.90
N ALA A 318 -30.30 -7.63 -26.68
CA ALA A 318 -29.94 -9.05 -26.74
C ALA A 318 -29.82 -9.67 -25.32
N PRO A 319 -30.22 -10.94 -25.11
CA PRO A 319 -30.16 -11.58 -23.80
C PRO A 319 -28.73 -11.56 -23.25
N ALA A 320 -28.61 -11.54 -21.92
CA ALA A 320 -27.31 -11.63 -21.28
C ALA A 320 -26.66 -12.98 -21.64
N VAL A 321 -25.47 -12.93 -22.24
CA VAL A 321 -24.64 -14.13 -22.40
C VAL A 321 -24.15 -14.51 -21.01
N ALA A 322 -24.59 -15.66 -20.50
CA ALA A 322 -24.16 -16.19 -19.21
C ALA A 322 -22.63 -16.15 -19.13
N SER A 323 -22.10 -15.36 -18.19
CA SER A 323 -20.67 -15.35 -17.96
C SER A 323 -20.33 -16.58 -17.13
N PRO A 324 -19.29 -17.35 -17.49
CA PRO A 324 -18.82 -18.46 -16.66
C PRO A 324 -18.50 -18.01 -15.22
N SER A 325 -18.12 -16.74 -15.04
CA SER A 325 -17.86 -16.20 -13.69
C SER A 325 -19.12 -16.03 -12.84
N ALA A 326 -20.30 -15.82 -13.43
CA ALA A 326 -21.55 -15.69 -12.66
C ALA A 326 -21.98 -17.06 -12.12
N ALA A 327 -21.94 -18.08 -12.97
CA ALA A 327 -22.20 -19.47 -12.57
C ALA A 327 -21.21 -19.96 -11.49
N GLN A 328 -19.97 -19.47 -11.51
CA GLN A 328 -18.94 -19.83 -10.54
C GLN A 328 -18.93 -18.97 -9.27
N ALA A 329 -19.40 -17.72 -9.32
CA ALA A 329 -19.60 -16.90 -8.11
C ALA A 329 -20.61 -17.56 -7.15
N HIS A 330 -21.52 -18.38 -7.69
CA HIS A 330 -22.41 -19.23 -6.89
C HIS A 330 -21.73 -20.43 -6.24
N LEU A 331 -20.57 -20.87 -6.74
CA LEU A 331 -19.78 -21.97 -6.18
C LEU A 331 -18.75 -21.50 -5.15
N GLN A 332 -18.37 -20.22 -5.19
CA GLN A 332 -17.59 -19.60 -4.13
C GLN A 332 -18.54 -19.36 -2.95
N GLY A 333 -18.37 -20.13 -1.87
CA GLY A 333 -19.19 -20.04 -0.66
C GLY A 333 -19.28 -18.63 -0.09
N PRO A 334 -20.15 -18.39 0.91
CA PRO A 334 -20.36 -17.06 1.47
C PRO A 334 -19.03 -16.41 1.87
N PRO A 335 -18.83 -15.12 1.54
CA PRO A 335 -17.61 -14.40 1.89
C PRO A 335 -17.44 -14.41 3.42
N GLY A 336 -16.44 -15.15 3.91
CA GLY A 336 -16.17 -15.33 5.35
C GLY A 336 -15.56 -16.67 5.75
N CYS A 337 -15.51 -17.67 4.86
CA CYS A 337 -14.86 -18.95 5.15
C CYS A 337 -13.34 -18.85 4.92
N LEU A 338 -12.59 -18.47 5.96
CA LEU A 338 -11.13 -18.34 5.94
C LEU A 338 -10.40 -19.68 5.75
N ASP A 339 -11.08 -20.81 5.95
CA ASP A 339 -10.54 -22.16 5.68
C ASP A 339 -10.61 -22.57 4.19
N CYS A 340 -11.12 -21.71 3.30
CA CYS A 340 -11.13 -21.97 1.86
C CYS A 340 -9.83 -21.54 1.14
N THR A 341 -8.67 -21.66 1.81
CA THR A 341 -7.35 -21.46 1.18
C THR A 341 -6.97 -22.57 0.20
N GLU A 342 -7.78 -23.60 0.08
CA GLU A 342 -7.49 -24.74 -0.79
C GLU A 342 -7.97 -24.47 -2.22
N ASP A 343 -6.99 -24.50 -3.12
CA ASP A 343 -7.06 -24.48 -4.57
C ASP A 343 -7.29 -23.11 -5.23
N LEU A 344 -6.21 -22.33 -5.26
CA LEU A 344 -6.00 -21.43 -6.40
C LEU A 344 -6.23 -22.24 -7.69
N PRO A 345 -7.06 -21.76 -8.63
CA PRO A 345 -7.33 -22.49 -9.85
C PRO A 345 -6.01 -22.84 -10.53
N SER A 346 -5.87 -24.10 -10.92
CA SER A 346 -4.68 -24.58 -11.62
C SER A 346 -4.40 -23.70 -12.85
N ALA A 347 -3.15 -23.68 -13.33
CA ALA A 347 -2.80 -22.91 -14.53
C ALA A 347 -3.68 -23.30 -15.75
N GLU A 348 -4.10 -24.57 -15.83
CA GLU A 348 -5.02 -25.08 -16.84
C GLU A 348 -6.44 -24.52 -16.67
N GLU A 349 -6.95 -24.44 -15.44
CA GLU A 349 -8.23 -23.80 -15.16
C GLU A 349 -8.20 -22.30 -15.50
N GLN A 350 -7.11 -21.61 -15.15
CA GLN A 350 -6.95 -20.20 -15.48
C GLN A 350 -6.90 -19.97 -16.99
N ALA A 351 -6.16 -20.81 -17.73
CA ALA A 351 -6.11 -20.79 -19.18
C ALA A 351 -7.50 -21.06 -19.80
N THR A 352 -8.22 -22.05 -19.28
CA THR A 352 -9.59 -22.37 -19.72
C THR A 352 -10.56 -21.21 -19.47
N ARG A 353 -10.49 -20.59 -18.28
CA ARG A 353 -11.31 -19.41 -17.94
C ARG A 353 -11.01 -18.24 -18.85
N LYS A 354 -9.73 -17.99 -19.15
CA LYS A 354 -9.30 -16.95 -20.10
C LYS A 354 -9.83 -17.21 -21.51
N ALA A 355 -9.72 -18.45 -22.00
CA ALA A 355 -10.24 -18.85 -23.31
C ALA A 355 -11.77 -18.70 -23.41
N GLN A 356 -12.51 -19.08 -22.36
CA GLN A 356 -13.96 -18.90 -22.30
C GLN A 356 -14.35 -17.42 -22.28
N ALA A 357 -13.66 -16.59 -21.50
CA ALA A 357 -13.90 -15.15 -21.46
C ALA A 357 -13.64 -14.49 -22.84
N GLU A 358 -12.60 -14.96 -23.54
CA GLU A 358 -12.27 -14.50 -24.89
C GLU A 358 -13.31 -14.95 -25.94
N ALA A 359 -13.80 -16.18 -25.86
CA ALA A 359 -14.87 -16.67 -26.71
C ALA A 359 -16.15 -15.83 -26.53
N VAL A 360 -16.54 -15.54 -25.28
CA VAL A 360 -17.70 -14.67 -24.98
C VAL A 360 -17.48 -13.24 -25.51
N ALA A 361 -16.28 -12.68 -25.35
CA ALA A 361 -15.97 -11.35 -25.87
C ALA A 361 -16.04 -11.30 -27.40
N THR A 362 -15.57 -12.35 -28.07
CA THR A 362 -15.60 -12.47 -29.53
C THR A 362 -17.02 -12.62 -30.06
N GLU A 363 -17.85 -13.44 -29.41
CA GLU A 363 -19.27 -13.56 -29.77
C GLU A 363 -20.02 -12.24 -29.59
N ARG A 364 -19.80 -11.52 -28.48
CA ARG A 364 -20.39 -10.19 -28.27
C ARG A 364 -19.98 -9.20 -29.36
N LEU A 365 -18.71 -9.21 -29.78
CA LEU A 365 -18.24 -8.38 -30.89
C LEU A 365 -18.92 -8.76 -32.20
N ARG A 366 -19.13 -10.05 -32.47
CA ARG A 366 -19.84 -10.53 -33.65
C ARG A 366 -21.29 -10.05 -33.67
N GLN A 367 -22.01 -10.19 -32.54
CA GLN A 367 -23.38 -9.70 -32.38
C GLN A 367 -23.47 -8.19 -32.58
N TRP A 368 -22.53 -7.45 -31.99
CA TRP A 368 -22.44 -6.00 -32.15
C TRP A 368 -22.18 -5.60 -33.61
N LYS A 369 -21.22 -6.25 -34.29
CA LYS A 369 -20.93 -6.01 -35.71
C LYS A 369 -22.16 -6.20 -36.59
N ALA A 370 -22.91 -7.28 -36.37
CA ALA A 370 -24.15 -7.55 -37.11
C ALA A 370 -25.19 -6.45 -36.85
N PHE A 371 -25.41 -6.09 -35.59
CA PHE A 371 -26.34 -5.03 -35.19
C PHE A 371 -25.96 -3.66 -35.77
N ALA A 372 -24.69 -3.26 -35.64
CA ALA A 372 -24.17 -2.00 -36.14
C ALA A 372 -24.25 -1.92 -37.67
N THR A 373 -23.94 -3.01 -38.37
CA THR A 373 -24.03 -3.07 -39.84
C THR A 373 -25.47 -2.92 -40.31
N LYS A 374 -26.41 -3.64 -39.68
CA LYS A 374 -27.84 -3.55 -40.00
C LYS A 374 -28.40 -2.13 -39.83
N ASN A 375 -27.86 -1.37 -38.88
CA ASN A 375 -28.36 -0.04 -38.51
C ASN A 375 -27.44 1.12 -38.94
N GLY A 376 -26.49 0.89 -39.85
CA GLY A 376 -25.65 1.94 -40.43
C GLY A 376 -24.63 2.59 -39.47
N ALA A 377 -24.26 1.94 -38.37
CA ALA A 377 -23.33 2.46 -37.35
C ALA A 377 -21.95 1.79 -37.41
N LYS A 378 -21.39 1.66 -38.62
CA LYS A 378 -20.11 0.96 -38.84
C LYS A 378 -18.93 1.62 -38.11
N ASP A 379 -18.97 2.94 -37.92
CA ASP A 379 -17.95 3.70 -37.19
C ASP A 379 -17.76 3.19 -35.75
N LEU A 380 -18.86 2.80 -35.08
CA LEU A 380 -18.80 2.28 -33.70
C LEU A 380 -18.07 0.93 -33.61
N VAL A 381 -18.04 0.15 -34.70
CA VAL A 381 -17.32 -1.13 -34.72
C VAL A 381 -15.81 -0.90 -34.63
N GLU A 382 -15.31 0.13 -35.30
CA GLU A 382 -13.89 0.47 -35.31
C GLU A 382 -13.42 0.88 -33.91
N THR A 383 -14.15 1.80 -33.26
CA THR A 383 -13.96 2.18 -31.85
C THR A 383 -13.84 0.97 -30.93
N ILE A 384 -14.70 -0.04 -31.08
CA ILE A 384 -14.68 -1.24 -30.24
C ILE A 384 -13.44 -2.11 -30.50
N VAL A 385 -13.05 -2.28 -31.76
CA VAL A 385 -11.85 -3.04 -32.14
C VAL A 385 -10.60 -2.37 -31.57
N GLN A 386 -10.48 -1.04 -31.75
CA GLN A 386 -9.39 -0.26 -31.18
C GLN A 386 -9.37 -0.35 -29.65
N ASN A 387 -10.53 -0.26 -29.00
CA ASN A 387 -10.63 -0.38 -27.54
C ASN A 387 -10.21 -1.77 -27.03
N ARG A 388 -10.53 -2.85 -27.75
CA ARG A 388 -10.10 -4.21 -27.39
C ARG A 388 -8.58 -4.36 -27.47
N ALA A 389 -7.96 -3.93 -28.58
CA ALA A 389 -6.51 -3.96 -28.73
C ALA A 389 -5.81 -3.12 -27.64
N ARG A 390 -6.41 -1.96 -27.31
CA ARG A 390 -5.94 -1.12 -26.22
C ARG A 390 -6.05 -1.81 -24.86
N LYS A 391 -7.17 -2.49 -24.57
CA LYS A 391 -7.36 -3.27 -23.35
C LYS A 391 -6.26 -4.31 -23.18
N GLU A 392 -5.99 -5.09 -24.23
CA GLU A 392 -4.97 -6.14 -24.22
C GLU A 392 -3.57 -5.54 -23.96
N THR A 393 -3.26 -4.41 -24.59
CA THR A 393 -2.02 -3.67 -24.35
C THR A 393 -1.92 -3.14 -22.91
N LEU A 394 -3.01 -2.56 -22.39
CA LEU A 394 -3.07 -2.03 -21.02
C LEU A 394 -2.95 -3.15 -19.98
N THR A 395 -3.64 -4.28 -20.16
CA THR A 395 -3.53 -5.44 -19.27
C THR A 395 -2.11 -6.00 -19.29
N ALA A 396 -1.51 -6.19 -20.47
CA ALA A 396 -0.13 -6.70 -20.57
C ALA A 396 0.89 -5.72 -19.95
N THR A 397 0.69 -4.43 -20.15
CA THR A 397 1.53 -3.38 -19.52
C THR A 397 1.32 -3.38 -18.01
N TYR A 398 0.07 -3.48 -17.53
CA TYR A 398 -0.25 -3.52 -16.13
C TYR A 398 0.33 -4.74 -15.44
N GLU A 399 0.18 -5.93 -16.00
CA GLU A 399 0.77 -7.16 -15.46
C GLU A 399 2.29 -6.98 -15.34
N LYS A 400 2.95 -6.51 -16.39
CA LYS A 400 4.40 -6.25 -16.38
C LYS A 400 4.81 -5.16 -15.37
N THR A 401 4.10 -4.04 -15.32
CA THR A 401 4.41 -2.91 -14.43
C THR A 401 4.04 -3.22 -12.99
N THR A 402 2.97 -3.97 -12.74
CA THR A 402 2.56 -4.42 -11.40
C THR A 402 3.55 -5.44 -10.88
N ASP A 403 4.00 -6.39 -11.71
CA ASP A 403 5.09 -7.29 -11.35
C ASP A 403 6.35 -6.50 -11.04
N GLN A 404 6.74 -5.54 -11.88
CA GLN A 404 7.95 -4.74 -11.65
C GLN A 404 7.85 -3.79 -10.45
N SER A 405 6.70 -3.15 -10.23
CA SER A 405 6.48 -2.18 -9.14
C SER A 405 6.22 -2.87 -7.81
N LEU A 406 5.42 -3.94 -7.77
CA LEU A 406 5.29 -4.78 -6.59
C LEU A 406 6.61 -5.46 -6.27
N TYR A 407 7.37 -5.93 -7.27
CA TYR A 407 8.71 -6.47 -7.03
C TYR A 407 9.68 -5.40 -6.55
N GLY A 408 9.62 -4.18 -7.11
CA GLY A 408 10.44 -3.05 -6.68
C GLY A 408 10.12 -2.61 -5.25
N VAL A 409 8.85 -2.36 -4.95
CA VAL A 409 8.36 -1.98 -3.62
C VAL A 409 8.62 -3.10 -2.60
N SER A 410 8.28 -4.35 -2.92
CA SER A 410 8.55 -5.48 -2.02
C SER A 410 10.05 -5.70 -1.82
N ARG A 411 10.89 -5.57 -2.84
CA ARG A 411 12.35 -5.66 -2.69
C ARG A 411 12.89 -4.57 -1.80
N VAL A 412 12.43 -3.32 -1.96
CA VAL A 412 12.83 -2.20 -1.10
C VAL A 412 12.30 -2.38 0.32
N MET A 413 11.06 -2.85 0.50
CA MET A 413 10.50 -3.17 1.82
C MET A 413 11.28 -4.30 2.48
N ILE A 414 11.52 -5.43 1.80
CA ILE A 414 12.29 -6.57 2.29
C ILE A 414 13.70 -6.12 2.67
N GLN A 415 14.32 -5.28 1.85
CA GLN A 415 15.67 -4.80 2.13
C GLN A 415 15.70 -3.83 3.31
N ASN A 416 14.80 -2.85 3.36
CA ASN A 416 14.65 -1.98 4.52
C ASN A 416 14.37 -2.77 5.80
N PHE A 417 13.55 -3.82 5.70
CA PHE A 417 13.25 -4.70 6.81
C PHE A 417 14.48 -5.51 7.23
N ARG A 418 15.26 -6.07 6.29
CA ARG A 418 16.56 -6.69 6.60
C ARG A 418 17.50 -5.73 7.30
N HIS A 419 17.54 -4.47 6.87
CA HIS A 419 18.35 -3.44 7.52
C HIS A 419 17.83 -3.09 8.93
N LEU A 420 16.51 -2.99 9.10
CA LEU A 420 15.89 -2.71 10.40
C LEU A 420 16.09 -3.87 11.37
N THR A 421 15.94 -5.12 10.91
CA THR A 421 16.21 -6.33 11.67
C THR A 421 17.68 -6.43 12.04
N ALA A 422 18.58 -6.16 11.08
CA ALA A 422 20.01 -6.09 11.38
C ALA A 422 20.25 -5.05 12.47
N LEU A 423 19.76 -3.81 12.31
CA LEU A 423 19.90 -2.72 13.28
C LEU A 423 19.35 -3.10 14.66
N ASN A 424 18.16 -3.67 14.75
CA ASN A 424 17.58 -4.15 15.99
C ASN A 424 18.44 -5.23 16.65
N LEU A 425 18.97 -6.19 15.88
CA LEU A 425 19.92 -7.17 16.41
C LEU A 425 21.20 -6.49 16.91
N LEU A 426 21.68 -5.44 16.23
CA LEU A 426 22.86 -4.68 16.66
C LEU A 426 22.59 -3.96 17.98
N LEU A 427 21.41 -3.35 18.12
CA LEU A 427 21.02 -2.63 19.33
C LEU A 427 20.76 -3.55 20.50
N SER A 428 20.06 -4.67 20.28
CA SER A 428 19.88 -5.69 21.31
C SER A 428 21.23 -6.21 21.80
N PHE A 429 22.18 -6.45 20.88
CA PHE A 429 23.54 -6.84 21.25
C PHE A 429 24.27 -5.73 22.03
N ALA A 430 24.20 -4.48 21.56
CA ALA A 430 24.81 -3.33 22.24
C ALA A 430 24.23 -3.11 23.64
N LEU A 431 22.92 -3.28 23.82
CA LEU A 431 22.24 -3.15 25.10
C LEU A 431 22.69 -4.25 26.08
N VAL A 432 22.76 -5.50 25.64
CA VAL A 432 23.26 -6.62 26.45
C VAL A 432 24.70 -6.38 26.91
N VAL A 433 25.53 -5.86 26.00
CA VAL A 433 26.90 -5.45 26.28
C VAL A 433 26.97 -4.34 27.33
N LEU A 434 26.14 -3.31 27.17
CA LEU A 434 26.14 -2.13 28.03
C LEU A 434 25.64 -2.48 29.44
N LEU A 435 24.56 -3.28 29.54
CA LEU A 435 24.06 -3.83 30.80
C LEU A 435 25.11 -4.72 31.49
N GLY A 436 25.83 -5.56 30.73
CA GLY A 436 26.95 -6.34 31.27
C GLY A 436 28.09 -5.46 31.82
N GLY A 437 28.37 -4.34 31.17
CA GLY A 437 29.33 -3.32 31.62
C GLY A 437 28.89 -2.60 32.90
N ILE A 438 27.63 -2.15 32.96
CA ILE A 438 27.04 -1.52 34.15
C ILE A 438 27.03 -2.49 35.33
N GLY A 439 26.60 -3.74 35.11
CA GLY A 439 26.61 -4.77 36.14
C GLY A 439 28.00 -4.98 36.75
N LYS A 440 29.06 -4.93 35.93
CA LYS A 440 30.45 -5.00 36.41
C LYS A 440 30.87 -3.77 37.23
N LEU A 441 30.41 -2.58 36.84
CA LEU A 441 30.67 -1.33 37.56
C LEU A 441 29.97 -1.32 38.93
N LEU A 442 28.72 -1.78 38.98
CA LEU A 442 27.95 -1.94 40.20
C LEU A 442 28.57 -3.01 41.12
N LEU A 443 28.95 -4.17 40.58
CA LEU A 443 29.64 -5.22 41.34
C LEU A 443 31.01 -4.77 41.88
N ARG A 444 31.70 -3.84 41.21
CA ARG A 444 32.96 -3.25 41.72
C ARG A 444 32.75 -2.26 42.86
N ARG A 445 31.60 -1.60 42.90
CA ARG A 445 31.22 -0.66 43.96
C ARG A 445 30.54 -1.33 45.15
N TRP A 446 30.12 -2.59 45.00
CA TRP A 446 29.51 -3.34 46.08
C TRP A 446 30.57 -3.70 47.14
N PRO A 447 30.45 -3.23 48.39
CA PRO A 447 31.42 -3.54 49.43
C PRO A 447 31.43 -5.05 49.70
N ALA A 448 32.62 -5.64 49.75
CA ALA A 448 32.84 -7.09 49.77
C ALA A 448 32.45 -7.78 51.11
N GLY A 449 31.56 -7.19 51.91
CA GLY A 449 31.27 -7.60 53.29
C GLY A 449 29.89 -8.21 53.54
N GLU A 450 28.91 -8.07 52.63
CA GLU A 450 27.56 -8.57 52.87
C GLU A 450 27.13 -9.54 51.76
N ALA A 451 26.67 -10.73 52.18
CA ALA A 451 26.23 -11.81 51.29
C ALA A 451 25.05 -11.34 50.42
N ALA A 452 25.33 -10.99 49.16
CA ALA A 452 24.30 -10.73 48.18
C ALA A 452 23.46 -11.99 47.98
N HIS A 453 22.18 -11.94 48.38
CA HIS A 453 21.25 -13.05 48.26
C HIS A 453 21.11 -13.47 46.78
N PRO A 454 21.35 -14.73 46.41
CA PRO A 454 21.32 -15.20 45.02
C PRO A 454 19.92 -15.17 44.38
N ALA A 455 18.86 -14.82 45.13
CA ALA A 455 17.47 -14.82 44.66
C ALA A 455 17.19 -13.83 43.51
N VAL A 456 17.94 -12.73 43.39
CA VAL A 456 17.70 -11.71 42.35
C VAL A 456 18.31 -12.12 40.99
N GLY A 457 19.32 -13.00 40.98
CA GLY A 457 19.96 -13.48 39.74
C GLY A 457 19.27 -14.67 39.08
N TRP A 458 18.46 -15.43 39.82
CA TRP A 458 17.84 -16.66 39.34
C TRP A 458 16.41 -16.47 38.80
N GLY A 459 15.74 -15.37 39.16
CA GLY A 459 14.37 -15.06 38.71
C GLY A 459 14.20 -14.77 37.21
N LEU A 460 15.29 -14.52 36.47
CA LEU A 460 15.24 -14.18 35.04
C LEU A 460 15.66 -15.31 34.10
N GLY A 461 16.18 -16.43 34.62
CA GLY A 461 16.80 -17.49 33.81
C GLY A 461 15.98 -18.77 33.60
N LEU A 462 14.89 -18.96 34.36
CA LEU A 462 14.25 -20.27 34.51
C LEU A 462 12.98 -20.52 33.69
N VAL A 463 12.53 -19.57 32.86
CA VAL A 463 11.25 -19.73 32.13
C VAL A 463 11.40 -20.31 30.71
N PHE A 464 12.61 -20.47 30.16
CA PHE A 464 12.78 -20.96 28.78
C PHE A 464 13.97 -21.93 28.60
N CYS A 465 13.74 -23.23 28.82
CA CYS A 465 14.23 -24.34 27.97
C CYS A 465 14.04 -25.70 28.66
N PRO A 466 13.28 -26.62 28.03
CA PRO A 466 13.87 -27.95 27.80
C PRO A 466 13.49 -28.52 26.43
N LEU A 467 14.46 -29.14 25.72
CA LEU A 467 14.30 -30.42 25.00
C LEU A 467 15.47 -30.81 24.08
N LEU A 468 16.37 -29.90 23.69
CA LEU A 468 17.46 -30.24 22.75
C LEU A 468 18.87 -30.36 23.37
N LEU A 469 19.00 -30.12 24.67
CA LEU A 469 20.28 -30.11 25.39
C LEU A 469 21.02 -31.48 25.46
N PRO A 470 20.35 -32.64 25.56
CA PRO A 470 21.06 -33.92 25.77
C PRO A 470 21.86 -34.39 24.56
N VAL A 471 21.39 -34.12 23.34
CA VAL A 471 21.96 -34.68 22.10
C VAL A 471 23.25 -33.96 21.68
N ALA A 472 23.33 -32.64 21.89
CA ALA A 472 24.52 -31.84 21.59
C ALA A 472 25.67 -32.14 22.56
N LEU A 473 25.35 -32.38 23.84
CA LEU A 473 26.35 -32.69 24.87
C LEU A 473 26.99 -34.08 24.70
N TRP A 474 26.31 -35.02 24.04
CA TRP A 474 26.83 -36.37 23.79
C TRP A 474 27.96 -36.39 22.75
N LYS A 475 27.85 -35.64 21.65
CA LYS A 475 28.88 -35.61 20.58
C LYS A 475 30.14 -34.84 20.96
N LEU A 476 30.04 -33.81 21.82
CA LEU A 476 31.21 -33.03 22.28
C LEU A 476 32.13 -33.79 23.25
N ARG A 477 31.68 -34.92 23.79
CA ARG A 477 32.42 -35.70 24.80
C ARG A 477 33.63 -36.48 24.23
N LYS A 478 33.72 -36.72 22.91
CA LYS A 478 34.75 -37.57 22.29
C LYS A 478 35.98 -36.84 21.69
N ALA A 479 36.09 -35.51 21.79
CA ALA A 479 37.23 -34.77 21.25
C ALA A 479 38.36 -34.59 22.29
N GLU A 480 39.25 -35.58 22.39
CA GLU A 480 40.40 -35.57 23.32
C GLU A 480 41.64 -34.91 22.71
N GLY A 481 41.67 -33.57 22.72
CA GLY A 481 42.87 -32.79 22.43
C GLY A 481 42.78 -31.38 23.01
N SER A 482 43.87 -30.85 23.57
CA SER A 482 43.90 -29.54 24.26
C SER A 482 43.56 -28.37 23.33
N TRP A 483 43.87 -28.48 22.04
CA TRP A 483 43.44 -27.56 20.99
C TRP A 483 41.97 -27.78 20.58
N GLY A 484 41.51 -29.03 20.49
CA GLY A 484 40.11 -29.39 20.22
C GLY A 484 39.14 -28.89 21.30
N ARG A 485 39.57 -28.81 22.57
CA ARG A 485 38.76 -28.23 23.67
C ARG A 485 38.67 -26.71 23.63
N ARG A 486 39.65 -26.00 23.05
CA ARG A 486 39.64 -24.53 22.93
C ARG A 486 38.91 -24.09 21.67
N LEU A 487 39.21 -24.73 20.53
CA LEU A 487 38.51 -24.49 19.27
C LEU A 487 37.08 -25.00 19.33
N GLY A 488 36.80 -26.16 19.94
CA GLY A 488 35.46 -26.72 20.11
C GLY A 488 34.51 -25.86 20.96
N LEU A 489 35.05 -25.12 21.94
CA LEU A 489 34.24 -24.21 22.77
C LEU A 489 33.92 -22.91 22.02
N LEU A 490 34.91 -22.31 21.38
CA LEU A 490 34.72 -21.09 20.57
C LEU A 490 33.81 -21.39 19.37
N SER A 491 34.04 -22.50 18.69
CA SER A 491 33.16 -22.95 17.60
C SER A 491 31.76 -23.29 18.12
N ALA A 492 31.56 -24.03 19.22
CA ALA A 492 30.21 -24.34 19.73
C ALA A 492 29.42 -23.10 20.23
N THR A 493 30.09 -22.15 20.89
CA THR A 493 29.41 -20.94 21.41
C THR A 493 29.00 -19.97 20.29
N TRP A 494 29.68 -20.03 19.13
CA TRP A 494 29.34 -19.22 17.96
C TRP A 494 28.49 -19.99 16.93
N LEU A 495 28.72 -21.29 16.73
CA LEU A 495 27.94 -22.14 15.81
C LEU A 495 26.49 -22.31 16.25
N LEU A 496 26.20 -22.39 17.55
CA LEU A 496 24.81 -22.56 18.01
C LEU A 496 23.91 -21.38 17.62
N PRO A 497 24.30 -20.11 17.88
CA PRO A 497 23.60 -18.94 17.36
C PRO A 497 23.55 -18.90 15.83
N TYR A 498 24.67 -19.18 15.13
CA TYR A 498 24.69 -19.14 13.66
C TYR A 498 23.88 -20.27 13.01
N LEU A 499 23.83 -21.46 13.61
CA LEU A 499 23.01 -22.58 13.17
C LEU A 499 21.52 -22.31 13.45
N ALA A 500 21.19 -21.71 14.60
CA ALA A 500 19.83 -21.26 14.90
C ALA A 500 19.39 -20.18 13.90
N ILE A 501 20.24 -19.19 13.61
CA ILE A 501 19.99 -18.17 12.56
C ILE A 501 19.84 -18.83 11.19
N ALA A 502 20.70 -19.78 10.81
CA ALA A 502 20.62 -20.47 9.52
C ALA A 502 19.38 -21.36 9.38
N LEU A 503 18.96 -22.03 10.46
CA LEU A 503 17.73 -22.83 10.50
C LEU A 503 16.48 -21.95 10.47
N LEU A 504 16.51 -20.79 11.13
CA LEU A 504 15.45 -19.77 11.06
C LEU A 504 15.33 -19.16 9.66
N VAL A 505 16.45 -18.75 9.06
CA VAL A 505 16.47 -18.25 7.68
C VAL A 505 16.02 -19.32 6.69
N ARG A 506 16.35 -20.60 6.90
CA ARG A 506 15.88 -21.72 6.07
C ARG A 506 14.40 -22.04 6.29
N ALA A 507 13.89 -21.93 7.52
CA ALA A 507 12.47 -22.10 7.83
C ALA A 507 11.62 -20.98 7.22
N GLU A 508 12.11 -19.74 7.25
CA GLU A 508 11.42 -18.60 6.60
C GLU A 508 11.59 -18.57 5.08
N ALA A 509 12.70 -19.09 4.52
CA ALA A 509 12.86 -19.23 3.07
C ALA A 509 11.83 -20.18 2.42
N GLY A 510 11.17 -21.03 3.21
CA GLY A 510 10.04 -21.87 2.78
C GLY A 510 8.65 -21.33 3.16
N ALA A 511 8.57 -20.33 4.04
CA ALA A 511 7.32 -19.77 4.51
C ALA A 511 6.97 -18.51 3.70
N ILE A 512 6.43 -18.73 2.51
CA ILE A 512 5.80 -17.67 1.70
C ILE A 512 4.52 -17.13 2.38
N ALA A 513 3.91 -17.91 3.29
CA ALA A 513 2.61 -17.60 3.90
C ALA A 513 2.57 -16.29 4.72
N PRO A 514 3.53 -15.95 5.61
CA PRO A 514 3.52 -14.68 6.34
C PRO A 514 3.72 -13.47 5.40
N TRP A 515 4.48 -13.64 4.31
CA TRP A 515 4.69 -12.62 3.30
C TRP A 515 3.46 -12.41 2.41
N LEU A 516 2.77 -13.49 2.01
CA LEU A 516 1.47 -13.41 1.33
C LEU A 516 0.39 -12.80 2.22
N ALA A 517 0.42 -13.08 3.53
CA ALA A 517 -0.50 -12.45 4.47
C ALA A 517 -0.27 -10.94 4.60
N MET A 518 0.99 -10.47 4.54
CA MET A 518 1.30 -9.03 4.52
C MET A 518 0.93 -8.36 3.18
N VAL A 519 1.08 -9.06 2.04
CA VAL A 519 0.57 -8.60 0.75
C VAL A 519 -0.96 -8.55 0.75
N GLY A 520 -1.63 -9.53 1.35
CA GLY A 520 -3.08 -9.57 1.56
C GLY A 520 -3.56 -8.39 2.42
N LEU A 521 -2.89 -8.13 3.55
CA LEU A 521 -3.16 -6.97 4.42
C LEU A 521 -3.04 -5.63 3.67
N MET A 522 -2.03 -5.49 2.80
CA MET A 522 -1.85 -4.29 1.97
C MET A 522 -2.94 -4.16 0.89
N GLN A 523 -3.44 -5.27 0.36
CA GLN A 523 -4.54 -5.30 -0.62
C GLN A 523 -5.91 -5.01 0.02
N GLY A 524 -6.17 -5.50 1.23
CA GLY A 524 -7.43 -5.23 1.95
C GLY A 524 -7.52 -3.80 2.52
N LEU A 525 -6.39 -3.21 2.92
CA LEU A 525 -6.33 -1.78 3.28
C LEU A 525 -6.68 -0.85 2.10
N ALA A 526 -6.39 -1.27 0.86
CA ALA A 526 -6.81 -0.54 -0.34
C ALA A 526 -8.27 -0.82 -0.74
N GLY A 527 -8.84 -1.95 -0.29
CA GLY A 527 -10.19 -2.41 -0.62
C GLY A 527 -11.32 -1.93 0.32
N GLY A 528 -10.99 -1.37 1.50
CA GLY A 528 -11.99 -0.84 2.42
C GLY A 528 -12.87 -1.91 3.10
N THR A 529 -12.33 -3.12 3.30
CA THR A 529 -13.01 -4.21 4.04
C THR A 529 -12.59 -4.23 5.51
N SER A 530 -13.57 -4.45 6.39
CA SER A 530 -13.41 -4.39 7.85
C SER A 530 -12.82 -5.67 8.45
N ALA A 531 -11.74 -5.51 9.24
CA ALA A 531 -11.36 -6.21 10.49
C ALA A 531 -10.58 -7.56 10.55
N PRO A 532 -10.68 -8.59 9.69
CA PRO A 532 -10.05 -9.90 9.98
C PRO A 532 -8.60 -10.06 9.49
N GLU A 533 -7.98 -9.06 8.85
CA GLU A 533 -6.64 -9.22 8.24
C GLU A 533 -5.45 -9.06 9.22
N MET A 534 -5.69 -8.74 10.50
CA MET A 534 -4.62 -8.49 11.48
C MET A 534 -3.80 -9.73 11.89
N GLU A 535 -4.31 -10.95 11.72
CA GLU A 535 -3.61 -12.16 12.18
C GLU A 535 -2.29 -12.42 11.44
N GLY A 536 -2.21 -12.06 10.15
CA GLY A 536 -0.98 -12.19 9.35
C GLY A 536 0.15 -11.26 9.83
N ALA A 537 -0.20 -10.04 10.23
CA ALA A 537 0.75 -9.08 10.79
C ALA A 537 1.24 -9.53 12.18
N VAL A 538 0.37 -10.14 13.00
CA VAL A 538 0.71 -10.70 14.30
C VAL A 538 1.64 -11.91 14.18
N LEU A 539 1.42 -12.81 13.20
CA LEU A 539 2.28 -13.97 12.95
C LEU A 539 3.71 -13.58 12.51
N LEU A 540 3.83 -12.60 11.62
CA LEU A 540 5.14 -12.10 11.17
C LEU A 540 5.90 -11.34 12.27
N TRP A 541 5.18 -10.68 13.18
CA TRP A 541 5.79 -10.01 14.34
C TRP A 541 6.14 -10.96 15.48
N THR A 542 5.31 -11.97 15.75
CA THR A 542 5.62 -13.00 16.76
C THR A 542 6.83 -13.84 16.36
N SER A 543 7.05 -14.10 15.07
CA SER A 543 8.29 -14.71 14.59
C SER A 543 9.49 -13.77 14.80
N LEU A 544 9.40 -12.49 14.45
CA LEU A 544 10.51 -11.54 14.65
C LEU A 544 10.85 -11.26 16.12
N VAL A 545 9.84 -11.03 16.95
CA VAL A 545 10.00 -10.79 18.41
C VAL A 545 10.48 -12.08 19.07
N GLY A 546 9.91 -13.22 18.67
CA GLY A 546 10.34 -14.54 19.11
C GLY A 546 11.82 -14.76 18.79
N VAL A 547 12.28 -14.45 17.58
CA VAL A 547 13.69 -14.60 17.18
C VAL A 547 14.60 -13.60 17.88
N THR A 548 14.19 -12.33 17.99
CA THR A 548 14.99 -11.29 18.63
C THR A 548 15.11 -11.46 20.15
N LEU A 549 14.13 -12.09 20.81
CA LEU A 549 14.20 -12.43 22.24
C LEU A 549 14.81 -13.82 22.51
N ALA A 550 14.55 -14.82 21.65
CA ALA A 550 15.06 -16.18 21.84
C ALA A 550 16.58 -16.26 21.64
N LEU A 551 17.17 -15.49 20.72
CA LEU A 551 18.62 -15.49 20.50
C LEU A 551 19.41 -15.03 21.74
N PRO A 552 19.09 -13.89 22.37
CA PRO A 552 19.70 -13.46 23.63
C PRO A 552 19.48 -14.47 24.77
N LEU A 553 18.27 -15.02 24.90
CA LEU A 553 17.95 -16.01 25.94
C LEU A 553 18.74 -17.31 25.77
N LEU A 554 18.79 -17.88 24.56
CA LEU A 554 19.57 -19.07 24.25
C LEU A 554 21.07 -18.84 24.47
N TRP A 555 21.56 -17.64 24.16
CA TRP A 555 22.94 -17.26 24.42
C TRP A 555 23.24 -17.16 25.93
N LEU A 556 22.35 -16.54 26.71
CA LEU A 556 22.45 -16.48 28.18
C LEU A 556 22.40 -17.89 28.81
N VAL A 557 21.53 -18.78 28.33
CA VAL A 557 21.46 -20.18 28.75
C VAL A 557 22.75 -20.93 28.42
N GLY A 558 23.29 -20.74 27.21
CA GLY A 558 24.58 -21.33 26.81
C GLY A 558 25.73 -20.88 27.72
N LEU A 559 25.77 -19.60 28.07
CA LEU A 559 26.75 -19.04 29.00
C LEU A 559 26.57 -19.56 30.43
N ALA A 560 25.33 -19.69 30.91
CA ALA A 560 25.01 -20.25 32.22
C ALA A 560 25.47 -21.71 32.34
N LEU A 561 25.26 -22.53 31.29
CA LEU A 561 25.69 -23.94 31.26
C LEU A 561 27.21 -24.09 31.24
N VAL A 562 27.91 -23.26 30.45
CA VAL A 562 29.39 -23.22 30.44
C VAL A 562 29.92 -22.83 31.81
N SER A 563 29.27 -21.87 32.47
CA SER A 563 29.67 -21.41 33.79
C SER A 563 29.42 -22.45 34.88
N TRP A 564 28.27 -23.12 34.85
CA TRP A 564 27.92 -24.21 35.75
C TRP A 564 28.95 -25.34 35.67
N ARG A 565 29.32 -25.75 34.46
CA ARG A 565 30.31 -26.83 34.25
C ARG A 565 31.72 -26.44 34.72
N ARG A 566 32.07 -25.15 34.72
CA ARG A 566 33.39 -24.68 35.18
C ARG A 566 33.43 -24.20 36.63
N ARG A 567 32.31 -24.25 37.36
CA ARG A 567 32.17 -23.73 38.73
C ARG A 567 32.63 -22.27 38.88
N VAL A 568 32.48 -21.47 37.83
CA VAL A 568 32.70 -20.02 37.88
C VAL A 568 31.33 -19.34 38.01
N PRO A 569 31.18 -18.23 38.75
CA PRO A 569 29.94 -17.47 38.73
C PRO A 569 29.64 -16.99 37.31
N ALA A 570 28.45 -17.32 36.80
CA ALA A 570 28.02 -16.99 35.42
C ALA A 570 28.17 -15.50 35.11
N THR A 571 27.84 -14.65 36.09
CA THR A 571 28.00 -13.21 36.01
C THR A 571 29.44 -12.77 35.75
N TYR A 572 30.44 -13.46 36.30
CA TYR A 572 31.86 -13.09 36.15
C TYR A 572 32.45 -13.55 34.83
N GLY A 573 32.10 -14.76 34.37
CA GLY A 573 32.51 -15.28 33.06
C GLY A 573 31.92 -14.48 31.90
N VAL A 574 30.63 -14.16 32.00
CA VAL A 574 29.93 -13.31 31.03
C VAL A 574 30.51 -11.90 31.06
N ALA A 575 30.56 -11.22 32.21
CA ALA A 575 31.04 -9.83 32.28
C ALA A 575 32.52 -9.65 31.86
N ARG A 576 33.38 -10.67 32.00
CA ARG A 576 34.78 -10.60 31.56
C ARG A 576 34.95 -10.91 30.07
N GLY A 577 34.22 -11.92 29.57
CA GLY A 577 34.25 -12.31 28.16
C GLY A 577 33.55 -11.29 27.25
N THR A 578 32.40 -10.78 27.67
CA THR A 578 31.65 -9.79 26.90
C THR A 578 32.31 -8.43 26.95
N ALA A 579 32.82 -7.96 28.08
CA ALA A 579 33.42 -6.61 28.15
C ALA A 579 34.62 -6.40 27.21
N GLN A 580 35.36 -7.46 26.86
CA GLN A 580 36.51 -7.35 25.94
C GLN A 580 36.11 -7.42 24.46
N THR A 581 35.00 -8.08 24.12
CA THR A 581 34.52 -8.23 22.74
C THR A 581 33.40 -7.26 22.39
N ALA A 582 32.68 -6.78 23.40
CA ALA A 582 31.62 -5.78 23.40
C ALA A 582 31.91 -4.58 22.52
N LEU A 583 32.94 -3.82 22.89
CA LEU A 583 33.33 -2.58 22.22
C LEU A 583 33.81 -2.82 20.80
N PRO A 584 34.69 -3.82 20.53
CA PRO A 584 35.05 -4.18 19.17
C PRO A 584 33.85 -4.56 18.28
N VAL A 585 32.92 -5.36 18.81
CA VAL A 585 31.72 -5.77 18.06
C VAL A 585 30.80 -4.57 17.85
N ALA A 586 30.49 -3.78 18.88
CA ALA A 586 29.67 -2.57 18.74
C ALA A 586 30.28 -1.58 17.74
N ALA A 587 31.60 -1.40 17.76
CA ALA A 587 32.30 -0.57 16.78
C ALA A 587 32.22 -1.15 15.36
N ALA A 588 32.46 -2.45 15.20
CA ALA A 588 32.31 -3.12 13.90
C ALA A 588 30.88 -3.03 13.35
N LEU A 589 29.87 -3.11 14.23
CA LEU A 589 28.46 -2.98 13.90
C LEU A 589 28.09 -1.53 13.52
N CYS A 590 28.60 -0.53 14.24
CA CYS A 590 28.44 0.88 13.88
C CYS A 590 29.10 1.20 12.53
N VAL A 591 30.28 0.63 12.26
CA VAL A 591 30.96 0.74 10.97
C VAL A 591 30.15 0.05 9.88
N ALA A 592 29.66 -1.17 10.11
CA ALA A 592 28.80 -1.88 9.16
C ALA A 592 27.52 -1.09 8.85
N TYR A 593 26.87 -0.51 9.87
CA TYR A 593 25.73 0.38 9.67
C TYR A 593 26.10 1.61 8.84
N ALA A 594 27.20 2.29 9.19
CA ALA A 594 27.67 3.46 8.44
C ALA A 594 28.02 3.14 6.98
N LEU A 595 28.43 1.91 6.67
CA LEU A 595 28.68 1.44 5.30
C LEU A 595 27.39 1.04 4.55
N LEU A 596 26.38 0.51 5.26
CA LEU A 596 25.09 0.13 4.67
C LEU A 596 24.20 1.32 4.35
N VAL A 597 24.24 2.35 5.19
CA VAL A 597 23.39 3.54 5.08
C VAL A 597 23.51 4.26 3.72
N PRO A 598 24.72 4.48 3.14
CA PRO A 598 24.87 4.98 1.77
C PRO A 598 24.23 4.10 0.70
N SER A 599 24.30 2.78 0.86
CA SER A 599 23.68 1.84 -0.08
C SER A 599 22.15 1.96 -0.07
N VAL A 600 21.54 2.05 1.12
CA VAL A 600 20.09 2.27 1.24
C VAL A 600 19.70 3.63 0.67
N ALA A 601 20.46 4.68 0.96
CA ALA A 601 20.20 6.01 0.38
C ALA A 601 20.31 6.02 -1.15
N GLN A 602 21.24 5.26 -1.73
CA GLN A 602 21.36 5.09 -3.18
C GLN A 602 20.15 4.34 -3.76
N GLN A 603 19.70 3.28 -3.10
CA GLN A 603 18.52 2.52 -3.51
C GLN A 603 17.25 3.37 -3.42
N GLU A 604 17.13 4.18 -2.38
CA GLU A 604 16.01 5.09 -2.23
C GLU A 604 15.98 6.13 -3.36
N ARG A 605 17.13 6.67 -3.75
CA ARG A 605 17.23 7.57 -4.93
C ARG A 605 16.88 6.86 -6.21
N GLN A 606 17.33 5.62 -6.37
CA GLN A 606 16.98 4.81 -7.52
C GLN A 606 15.46 4.60 -7.57
N LEU A 607 14.83 4.25 -6.45
CA LEU A 607 13.38 4.11 -6.35
C LEU A 607 12.66 5.43 -6.65
N LYS A 608 13.15 6.58 -6.15
CA LYS A 608 12.57 7.90 -6.50
C LYS A 608 12.67 8.19 -7.99
N ARG A 609 13.80 7.84 -8.63
CA ARG A 609 13.98 7.98 -10.07
C ARG A 609 13.05 7.05 -10.83
N GLU A 610 12.96 5.78 -10.44
CA GLU A 610 12.06 4.80 -11.05
C GLU A 610 10.59 5.21 -10.88
N LEU A 611 10.19 5.75 -9.73
CA LEU A 611 8.83 6.26 -9.49
C LEU A 611 8.55 7.51 -10.33
N ALA A 612 9.51 8.43 -10.42
CA ALA A 612 9.41 9.61 -11.28
C ALA A 612 9.36 9.22 -12.77
N GLU A 613 10.17 8.24 -13.19
CA GLU A 613 10.16 7.67 -14.54
C GLU A 613 8.88 6.91 -14.82
N LEU A 614 8.30 6.20 -13.85
CA LEU A 614 7.01 5.53 -14.00
C LEU A 614 5.90 6.56 -14.20
N THR A 615 5.89 7.62 -13.39
CA THR A 615 4.94 8.73 -13.52
C THR A 615 5.12 9.47 -14.85
N ALA A 616 6.37 9.69 -15.27
CA ALA A 616 6.72 10.34 -16.55
C ALA A 616 6.43 9.43 -17.76
N SER A 617 6.61 8.12 -17.62
CA SER A 617 6.36 7.14 -18.68
C SER A 617 4.88 6.84 -18.83
N GLU A 618 4.09 6.88 -17.75
CA GLU A 618 2.63 6.87 -17.85
C GLU A 618 2.16 8.10 -18.64
N THR A 619 2.65 9.30 -18.32
CA THR A 619 2.31 10.51 -19.08
C THR A 619 2.81 10.46 -20.52
N ALA A 620 4.02 9.97 -20.78
CA ALA A 620 4.55 9.80 -22.13
C ALA A 620 3.80 8.71 -22.92
N TYR A 621 3.37 7.63 -22.26
CA TYR A 621 2.55 6.58 -22.86
C TYR A 621 1.16 7.12 -23.24
N GLN A 622 0.53 7.89 -22.36
CA GLN A 622 -0.73 8.57 -22.68
C GLN A 622 -0.55 9.57 -23.82
N ALA A 623 0.56 10.33 -23.85
CA ALA A 623 0.89 11.22 -24.96
C ALA A 623 1.09 10.47 -26.29
N ARG A 624 1.75 9.30 -26.26
CA ARG A 624 1.89 8.43 -27.44
C ARG A 624 0.55 7.86 -27.91
N LEU A 625 -0.30 7.42 -26.98
CA LEU A 625 -1.66 6.96 -27.31
C LEU A 625 -2.50 8.09 -27.90
N ALA A 626 -2.43 9.29 -27.34
CA ALA A 626 -3.11 10.47 -27.88
C ALA A 626 -2.60 10.79 -29.30
N ALA A 627 -1.29 10.77 -29.52
CA ALA A 627 -0.70 10.99 -30.85
C ALA A 627 -1.06 9.89 -31.87
N GLN A 628 -1.20 8.64 -31.42
CA GLN A 628 -1.68 7.54 -32.27
C GLN A 628 -3.15 7.69 -32.65
N SER A 629 -3.99 8.21 -31.76
CA SER A 629 -5.42 8.43 -32.05
C SER A 629 -5.71 9.59 -33.00
N GLN A 630 -4.73 10.48 -33.22
CA GLN A 630 -4.84 11.60 -34.16
C GLN A 630 -4.38 11.24 -35.59
N ARG A 631 -3.74 10.08 -35.77
CA ARG A 631 -3.34 9.53 -37.07
C ARG A 631 -4.41 8.57 -37.56
#